data_AF-A0A076LPB2-F1
#
_entry.id   AF-A0A076LPB2-F1
#
_cell.length_a   1.000
_cell.length_b   1.000
_cell.length_c   1.000
_cell.angle_alpha   90.00
_cell.angle_beta   90.00
_cell.angle_gamma   90.00
#
_symmetry.space_group_name_H-M   'P 1'
#
loop_
_entity.id
_entity.type
_entity.pdbx_description
1 polymer ?
#
loop_
_entity_poly.entity_id
_entity_poly.type
_entity_poly.pdbx_seq_one_letter_code
_entity_poly.pdbx_strand_id
1 'polypeptide(L)'
;MAISSHDIDLIDGVSDTVHVLRQGEALAPGEVFARADRMREAGLMQPRRVKRHTQLALPRCKREDTFFRRMRHNAIAIKEAR
;
A
#
# COMPACT_ATOMS: atom_id res chain seq x y z
N MET A 1 0.56 18.14 -9.85
CA MET A 1 -0.26 18.51 -8.69
C MET A 1 0.35 17.89 -7.45
N ALA A 2 0.46 18.64 -6.36
CA ALA A 2 0.94 18.12 -5.08
C ALA A 2 -0.17 18.31 -4.04
N ILE A 3 -0.40 17.28 -3.21
CA ILE A 3 -1.32 17.35 -2.07
C ILE A 3 -0.57 17.03 -0.79
N SER A 4 -0.97 17.65 0.31
CA SER A 4 -0.53 17.29 1.65
C SER A 4 -1.76 16.94 2.48
N SER A 5 -1.73 15.80 3.16
CA SER A 5 -2.80 15.37 4.05
C SER A 5 -2.20 14.59 5.22
N HIS A 6 -2.93 14.55 6.34
CA HIS A 6 -2.68 13.62 7.44
C HIS A 6 -3.40 12.27 7.22
N ASP A 7 -4.37 12.23 6.29
CA ASP A 7 -5.02 11.00 5.86
C ASP A 7 -4.15 10.27 4.84
N ILE A 8 -3.52 9.19 5.29
CA ILE A 8 -2.61 8.40 4.48
C ILE A 8 -3.33 7.50 3.45
N ASP A 9 -4.58 7.12 3.73
CA ASP A 9 -5.39 6.33 2.80
C ASP A 9 -5.85 7.20 1.63
N LEU A 10 -6.14 8.48 1.89
CA LEU A 10 -6.39 9.47 0.83
C LEU A 10 -5.16 9.65 -0.05
N ILE A 11 -3.96 9.85 0.54
CA ILE A 11 -2.71 10.02 -0.21
C ILE A 11 -2.45 8.79 -1.10
N ASP A 12 -2.58 7.58 -0.57
CA ASP A 12 -2.43 6.32 -1.32
C ASP A 12 -3.50 6.20 -2.43
N GLY A 13 -4.70 6.75 -2.22
CA GLY A 13 -5.81 6.71 -3.17
C GLY A 13 -5.60 7.56 -4.43
N VAL A 14 -5.05 8.76 -4.26
CA VAL A 14 -5.02 9.77 -5.34
C VAL A 14 -3.63 10.04 -5.91
N SER A 15 -2.58 9.53 -5.27
CA SER A 15 -1.20 9.84 -5.66
C SER A 15 -0.59 8.76 -6.55
N ASP A 16 0.20 9.19 -7.53
CA ASP A 16 1.01 8.28 -8.33
C ASP A 16 2.36 7.96 -7.71
N THR A 17 2.92 8.91 -6.97
CA THR A 17 4.16 8.79 -6.22
C THR A 17 3.99 9.45 -4.87
N VAL A 18 4.65 8.90 -3.85
CA VAL A 18 4.60 9.44 -2.48
C VAL A 18 6.01 9.66 -1.97
N HIS A 19 6.22 10.80 -1.32
CA HIS A 19 7.44 11.13 -0.58
C HIS A 19 7.11 11.24 0.90
N VAL A 20 7.84 10.49 1.72
CA VAL A 20 7.73 10.57 3.18
C VAL A 20 8.93 11.34 3.71
N LEU A 21 8.65 12.38 4.47
CA LEU A 21 9.64 13.23 5.13
C LEU A 21 9.68 12.92 6.63
N ARG A 22 10.89 12.89 7.20
CA ARG A 22 11.14 12.78 8.64
C ARG A 22 12.23 13.77 9.01
N GLN A 23 11.92 14.69 9.93
CA GLN A 23 12.87 15.70 10.40
C GLN A 23 13.52 16.52 9.27
N GLY A 24 12.77 16.80 8.21
CA GLY A 24 13.25 17.57 7.05
C GLY A 24 13.96 16.74 5.98
N GLU A 25 14.20 15.45 6.21
CA GLU A 25 14.84 14.55 5.25
C GLU A 25 13.87 13.55 4.62
N ALA A 26 14.09 13.20 3.36
CA ALA A 26 13.30 12.18 2.68
C ALA A 26 13.76 10.77 3.06
N LEU A 27 12.83 9.92 3.50
CA LEU A 27 13.12 8.54 3.92
C LEU A 27 13.41 7.55 2.77
N ALA A 28 13.41 8.04 1.53
CA ALA A 28 13.73 7.40 0.23
C ALA A 28 12.55 7.47 -0.77
N PRO A 29 12.82 7.57 -2.09
CA PRO A 29 11.79 7.45 -3.12
C PRO A 29 11.30 6.00 -3.30
N GLY A 30 10.02 5.81 -3.59
CA GLY A 30 9.46 4.52 -4.02
C GLY A 30 8.34 3.96 -3.13
N GLU A 31 8.30 2.63 -2.99
CA GLU A 31 7.26 1.88 -2.26
C GLU A 31 7.35 2.02 -0.72
N VAL A 32 7.58 3.23 -0.21
CA VAL A 32 7.74 3.49 1.24
C VAL A 32 6.59 2.92 2.05
N PHE A 33 5.37 3.02 1.53
CA PHE A 33 4.18 2.45 2.18
C PHE A 33 4.24 0.92 2.36
N ALA A 34 5.00 0.17 1.54
CA ALA A 34 5.09 -1.30 1.63
C ALA A 34 5.96 -1.73 2.81
N ARG A 35 6.90 -0.87 3.18
CA ARG A 35 7.95 -1.12 4.16
C ARG A 35 7.47 -0.74 5.55
N ALA A 36 6.91 -1.71 6.27
CA ALA A 36 6.34 -1.48 7.61
C ALA A 36 7.39 -0.91 8.59
N ASP A 37 8.63 -1.36 8.46
CA ASP A 37 9.82 -0.85 9.14
C ASP A 37 9.98 0.67 8.93
N ARG A 38 9.98 1.11 7.68
CA ARG A 38 10.18 2.53 7.32
C ARG A 38 9.01 3.41 7.72
N MET A 39 7.79 2.92 7.57
CA MET A 39 6.60 3.64 8.05
C MET A 39 6.66 3.86 9.55
N ARG A 40 7.03 2.83 10.32
CA ARG A 40 7.18 2.93 11.77
C ARG A 40 8.32 3.88 12.17
N GLU A 41 9.45 3.86 11.48
CA GLU A 41 10.54 4.83 11.69
C GLU A 41 10.09 6.29 11.46
N ALA A 42 9.20 6.51 10.49
CA ALA A 42 8.57 7.80 10.21
C ALA A 42 7.47 8.20 11.22
N GLY A 43 7.11 7.32 12.17
CA GLY A 43 5.95 7.54 13.04
C GLY A 43 4.60 7.42 12.32
N LEU A 44 4.58 6.79 11.14
CA LEU A 44 3.40 6.63 10.30
C LEU A 44 2.90 5.19 10.31
N MET A 45 1.58 5.03 10.15
CA MET A 45 0.98 3.72 9.87
C MET A 45 0.96 3.47 8.36
N GLN A 46 0.96 2.20 7.93
CA GLN A 46 0.72 1.87 6.53
C GLN A 46 -0.72 2.21 6.11
N PRO A 47 -0.95 2.61 4.85
CA PRO A 47 -2.31 2.67 4.29
C PRO A 47 -3.00 1.31 4.42
N ARG A 48 -4.30 1.32 4.73
CA ARG A 48 -5.13 0.12 4.89
C ARG A 48 -5.07 -0.77 3.67
N ARG A 49 -5.10 -0.18 2.46
CA ARG A 49 -4.98 -0.93 1.21
C ARG A 49 -3.68 -1.71 1.16
N VAL A 50 -2.56 -1.03 1.37
CA VAL A 50 -1.23 -1.64 1.37
C VAL A 50 -1.12 -2.74 2.43
N LYS A 51 -1.55 -2.48 3.66
CA LYS A 51 -1.54 -3.47 4.74
C LYS A 51 -2.31 -4.74 4.35
N ARG A 52 -3.49 -4.62 3.74
CA ARG A 52 -4.29 -5.75 3.24
C ARG A 52 -3.56 -6.55 2.16
N HIS A 53 -2.96 -5.89 1.18
CA HIS A 53 -2.21 -6.56 0.11
C HIS A 53 -1.02 -7.35 0.67
N THR A 54 -0.24 -6.72 1.56
CA THR A 54 0.92 -7.36 2.19
C THR A 54 0.51 -8.58 3.02
N GLN A 55 -0.55 -8.48 3.81
CA GLN A 55 -1.05 -9.59 4.63
C GLN A 55 -1.58 -10.78 3.80
N LEU A 56 -2.13 -10.51 2.62
CA LEU A 56 -2.65 -11.53 1.71
C LEU A 56 -1.61 -12.01 0.68
N ALA A 57 -0.36 -11.54 0.77
CA ALA A 57 0.69 -11.77 -0.23
C ALA A 57 0.23 -11.47 -1.68
N LEU A 58 -0.66 -10.48 -1.85
CA LEU A 58 -1.23 -10.11 -3.14
C LEU A 58 -0.47 -8.92 -3.76
N PRO A 59 -0.33 -8.88 -5.09
CA PRO A 59 0.21 -7.71 -5.79
C PRO A 59 -0.61 -6.47 -5.46
N ARG A 60 0.08 -5.33 -5.33
CA ARG A 60 -0.55 -4.03 -5.08
C ARG A 60 -1.47 -3.68 -6.24
N CYS A 61 -2.76 -3.51 -5.94
CA CYS A 61 -3.75 -3.11 -6.91
C CYS A 61 -4.20 -1.69 -6.57
N LYS A 62 -4.06 -0.74 -7.50
CA LYS A 62 -4.59 0.61 -7.30
C LYS A 62 -6.13 0.64 -7.27
N ARG A 63 -6.78 -0.29 -7.97
CA ARG A 63 -8.25 -0.37 -8.06
C ARG A 63 -8.78 -1.58 -7.31
N GLU A 64 -9.86 -1.40 -6.57
CA GLU A 64 -10.53 -2.47 -5.82
C GLU A 64 -11.02 -3.60 -6.73
N ASP A 65 -11.53 -3.31 -7.93
CA ASP A 65 -11.96 -4.34 -8.88
C ASP A 65 -10.82 -5.30 -9.26
N THR A 66 -9.61 -4.76 -9.42
CA THR A 66 -8.42 -5.57 -9.74
C THR A 66 -8.02 -6.42 -8.53
N PHE A 67 -8.15 -5.89 -7.32
CA PHE A 67 -7.92 -6.62 -6.09
C PHE A 67 -8.90 -7.79 -5.93
N PHE A 68 -10.21 -7.54 -6.04
CA PHE A 68 -11.23 -8.59 -5.89
C PHE A 68 -11.13 -9.65 -6.99
N ARG A 69 -10.83 -9.26 -8.23
CA ARG A 69 -10.60 -10.23 -9.32
C ARG A 69 -9.43 -11.16 -9.00
N ARG A 70 -8.31 -10.63 -8.50
CA ARG A 70 -7.14 -11.44 -8.10
C ARG A 70 -7.41 -12.31 -6.88
N MET A 71 -8.16 -11.81 -5.90
CA MET A 71 -8.55 -12.60 -4.72
C MET A 71 -9.41 -13.80 -5.13
N ARG A 72 -10.41 -13.60 -6.00
CA ARG A 72 -11.24 -14.70 -6.52
C ARG A 72 -10.39 -15.71 -7.30
N HIS A 73 -9.47 -15.26 -8.14
CA HIS A 73 -8.55 -16.14 -8.87
C HIS A 73 -7.68 -16.99 -7.94
N ASN A 74 -7.10 -16.38 -6.89
CA ASN A 74 -6.33 -17.13 -5.88
C ASN A 74 -7.20 -18.11 -5.07
N ALA A 75 -8.42 -17.72 -4.70
CA ALA A 75 -9.34 -18.59 -3.98
C ALA A 75 -9.76 -19.82 -4.80
N ILE A 76 -9.90 -19.68 -6.13
CA ILE A 76 -10.15 -20.79 -7.04
C ILE A 76 -8.93 -21.70 -7.15
N ALA A 77 -7.72 -21.13 -7.30
CA ALA A 77 -6.47 -21.91 -7.35
C ALA A 77 -6.24 -22.77 -6.08
N ILE A 78 -6.64 -22.27 -4.90
CA ILE A 78 -6.57 -23.04 -3.64
C ILE A 78 -7.58 -24.19 -3.61
N LYS A 79 -8.75 -24.04 -4.26
CA LYS A 79 -9.77 -25.11 -4.32
C LYS A 79 -9.38 -26.25 -5.25
N GLU A 80 -8.67 -25.98 -6.34
CA GLU A 80 -8.26 -27.03 -7.31
C GLU A 80 -7.00 -27.80 -6.89
N ALA A 81 -6.27 -27.29 -5.89
CA ALA A 81 -5.11 -27.97 -5.30
C ALA A 81 -5.48 -28.94 -4.15
N ARG A 82 -6.77 -29.25 -3.95
CA ARG A 82 -7.27 -30.05 -2.82
C ARG A 82 -8.11 -31.23 -3.28
#